data_AF-A0A662UEA8-F1
#
_entry.id   AF-A0A662UEA8-F1
#
_cell.length_a   1.000
_cell.length_b   1.000
_cell.length_c   1.000
_cell.angle_alpha   90.00
_cell.angle_beta   90.00
_cell.angle_gamma   90.00
#
_symmetry.space_group_name_H-M   'P 1'
#
loop_
_entity.id
_entity.type
_entity.pdbx_description
1 polymer ?
#
loop_
_entity_poly.entity_id
_entity_poly.type
_entity_poly.pdbx_seq_one_letter_code
_entity_poly.pdbx_strand_id
1 'polypeptide(L)'
;MSPKLDLIETLKEFLESNQGYIEEEEDDNKYAITCKFKESRHITINILSEVILILGIDGNSLPIRLDKTPNVMILADSTKLGDIPYQVFIDVSHEKITINSFSGFYDTITIVLEKDSENKFKSFIIKLGGIL
;
A
#
# COMPACT_ATOMS: atom_id res chain seq x y z
N MET A 1 17.36 17.42 -3.35
CA MET A 1 17.11 16.14 -2.65
C MET A 1 16.58 15.15 -3.66
N SER A 2 16.99 13.88 -3.57
CA SER A 2 16.50 12.82 -4.48
C SER A 2 15.06 12.47 -4.11
N PRO A 3 14.10 12.42 -5.06
CA PRO A 3 12.69 12.05 -4.80
C PRO A 3 12.48 10.68 -4.13
N LYS A 4 13.53 9.84 -4.07
CA LYS A 4 13.48 8.46 -3.57
C LYS A 4 13.45 8.34 -2.04
N LEU A 5 14.14 9.25 -1.33
CA LEU A 5 14.10 9.32 0.14
C LEU A 5 12.74 9.82 0.64
N ASP A 6 12.02 10.55 -0.22
CA ASP A 6 10.75 11.17 0.12
C ASP A 6 9.65 10.13 0.32
N LEU A 7 9.54 9.11 -0.56
CA LEU A 7 8.44 8.15 -0.47
C LEU A 7 8.53 7.21 0.74
N ILE A 8 9.71 6.64 1.01
CA ILE A 8 9.89 5.73 2.15
C ILE A 8 9.62 6.46 3.46
N GLU A 9 10.19 7.65 3.64
CA GLU A 9 9.98 8.45 4.84
C GLU A 9 8.53 8.94 4.94
N THR A 10 7.91 9.38 3.84
CA THR A 10 6.48 9.74 3.81
C THR A 10 5.58 8.57 4.22
N LEU A 11 5.89 7.35 3.75
CA LEU A 11 5.15 6.14 4.14
C LEU A 11 5.30 5.87 5.64
N LYS A 12 6.52 5.98 6.19
CA LYS A 12 6.77 5.80 7.62
C LYS A 12 6.02 6.83 8.44
N GLU A 13 6.17 8.12 8.13
CA GLU A 13 5.49 9.22 8.83
C GLU A 13 3.96 9.02 8.82
N PHE A 14 3.42 8.61 7.68
CA PHE A 14 1.99 8.29 7.57
C PHE A 14 1.60 7.10 8.46
N LEU A 15 2.36 6.00 8.44
CA LEU A 15 2.05 4.82 9.24
C LEU A 15 2.19 5.09 10.76
N GLU A 16 3.23 5.81 11.17
CA GLU A 16 3.47 6.22 12.56
C GLU A 16 2.38 7.18 13.06
N SER A 17 1.97 8.16 12.24
CA SER A 17 0.87 9.09 12.60
C SER A 17 -0.47 8.38 12.79
N ASN A 18 -0.64 7.19 12.19
CA ASN A 18 -1.79 6.31 12.38
C ASN A 18 -1.56 5.25 13.47
N GLN A 19 -0.68 5.54 14.45
CA GLN A 19 -0.39 4.71 15.63
C GLN A 19 0.20 3.34 15.28
N GLY A 20 0.96 3.28 14.19
CA GLY A 20 1.74 2.12 13.79
C GLY A 20 3.07 1.99 14.54
N TYR A 21 3.46 0.75 14.86
CA TYR A 21 4.85 0.40 15.16
C TYR A 21 5.52 -0.13 13.90
N ILE A 22 6.66 0.47 13.51
CA ILE A 22 7.34 0.20 12.24
C ILE A 22 8.50 -0.77 12.42
N GLU A 23 8.54 -1.77 11.54
CA GLU A 23 9.68 -2.68 11.33
C GLU A 23 10.12 -2.56 9.86
N GLU A 24 11.43 -2.51 9.64
CA GLU A 24 12.03 -2.31 8.31
C GLU A 24 12.91 -3.50 7.92
N GLU A 25 12.87 -3.87 6.65
CA GLU A 25 13.76 -4.86 6.05
C GLU A 25 14.23 -4.35 4.67
N GLU A 26 15.53 -4.27 4.45
CA GLU A 26 16.12 -3.87 3.17
C GLU A 26 17.06 -4.95 2.63
N ASP A 27 16.89 -5.24 1.34
CA ASP A 27 17.73 -6.10 0.51
C ASP A 27 18.09 -5.36 -0.79
N ASP A 28 19.02 -5.90 -1.59
CA ASP A 28 19.62 -5.24 -2.76
C ASP A 28 18.59 -4.63 -3.73
N ASN A 29 17.42 -5.27 -3.88
CA ASN A 29 16.36 -4.82 -4.78
C ASN A 29 14.99 -4.66 -4.12
N LYS A 30 14.90 -4.76 -2.79
CA LYS A 30 13.63 -4.74 -2.06
C LYS A 30 13.75 -3.93 -0.78
N TYR A 31 12.70 -3.17 -0.50
CA TYR A 31 12.55 -2.48 0.77
C TYR A 31 11.14 -2.77 1.30
N ALA A 32 11.04 -3.26 2.53
CA ALA A 32 9.78 -3.59 3.17
C ALA A 32 9.58 -2.76 4.43
N ILE A 33 8.40 -2.16 4.56
CA ILE A 33 7.92 -1.48 5.76
C ILE A 33 6.77 -2.31 6.30
N THR A 34 6.91 -2.86 7.50
CA THR A 34 5.81 -3.50 8.22
C THR A 34 5.34 -2.58 9.33
N CYS A 35 4.06 -2.26 9.32
CA CYS A 35 3.40 -1.52 10.37
C CYS A 35 2.46 -2.45 11.14
N LYS A 36 2.60 -2.46 12.47
CA LYS A 36 1.72 -3.17 13.40
C LYS A 36 0.92 -2.17 14.23
N PHE A 37 -0.39 -2.29 14.20
CA PHE A 37 -1.29 -1.46 14.99
C PHE A 37 -1.60 -2.12 16.33
N LYS A 38 -1.90 -1.31 17.35
CA LYS A 38 -2.34 -1.81 18.66
C LYS A 38 -3.73 -2.45 18.62
N GLU A 39 -4.59 -1.97 17.72
CA GLU A 39 -5.95 -2.41 17.48
C GLU A 39 -6.19 -2.44 15.98
N SER A 40 -7.14 -3.27 15.51
CA SER A 40 -7.46 -3.36 14.08
C SER A 40 -7.89 -2.00 13.53
N ARG A 41 -7.33 -1.63 12.38
CA ARG A 41 -7.60 -0.37 11.68
C ARG A 41 -8.38 -0.60 10.41
N HIS A 42 -9.27 0.32 10.06
CA HIS A 42 -9.93 0.31 8.77
C HIS A 42 -8.97 0.82 7.69
N ILE A 43 -8.44 -0.10 6.88
CA ILE A 43 -7.50 0.21 5.80
C ILE A 43 -8.25 0.26 4.48
N THR A 44 -8.00 1.31 3.72
CA THR A 44 -8.48 1.47 2.35
C THR A 44 -7.32 1.63 1.38
N ILE A 45 -7.42 1.02 0.20
CA ILE A 45 -6.42 1.19 -0.86
C ILE A 45 -7.17 1.50 -2.13
N ASN A 46 -6.91 2.67 -2.71
CA ASN A 46 -7.51 3.10 -3.97
C ASN A 46 -6.43 3.34 -5.01
N ILE A 47 -6.61 2.81 -6.20
CA ILE A 47 -5.80 3.18 -7.36
C ILE A 47 -6.69 4.10 -8.20
N LEU A 48 -6.30 5.36 -8.42
CA LEU A 48 -7.16 6.34 -9.11
C LEU A 48 -6.74 6.59 -10.57
N SER A 49 -5.49 6.33 -10.91
CA SER A 49 -4.95 6.43 -12.27
C SER A 49 -3.68 5.59 -12.38
N GLU A 50 -3.09 5.55 -13.58
CA GLU A 50 -1.79 4.92 -13.84
C GLU A 50 -0.69 5.32 -12.85
N VAL A 51 -0.79 6.48 -12.17
CA VAL A 51 0.32 7.00 -11.36
C VAL A 51 -0.06 7.36 -9.92
N ILE A 52 -1.30 7.16 -9.49
CA ILE A 52 -1.75 7.55 -8.14
C ILE A 52 -2.33 6.36 -7.38
N LEU A 53 -1.64 5.99 -6.31
CA LEU A 53 -2.11 5.08 -5.26
C LEU A 53 -2.52 5.93 -4.05
N ILE A 54 -3.68 5.67 -3.45
CA ILE A 54 -4.09 6.28 -2.19
C ILE A 54 -4.17 5.18 -1.14
N LEU A 55 -3.33 5.30 -0.11
CA LEU A 55 -3.42 4.47 1.09
C LEU A 55 -4.22 5.23 2.15
N GLY A 56 -5.26 4.61 2.69
CA GLY A 56 -6.07 5.19 3.75
C GLY A 56 -6.11 4.32 5.00
N ILE A 57 -6.09 4.96 6.17
CA ILE A 57 -6.22 4.32 7.49
C ILE A 57 -7.17 5.17 8.33
N ASP A 58 -8.29 4.60 8.77
CA ASP A 58 -9.32 5.27 9.59
C ASP A 58 -9.78 6.64 9.05
N GLY A 59 -9.79 6.81 7.72
CA GLY A 59 -10.20 8.04 7.06
C GLY A 59 -9.07 9.05 6.79
N ASN A 60 -7.87 8.83 7.33
CA ASN A 60 -6.66 9.56 6.91
C ASN A 60 -6.15 8.96 5.61
N SER A 61 -5.76 9.79 4.64
CA SER A 61 -5.33 9.33 3.32
C SER A 61 -3.97 9.89 2.91
N LEU A 62 -3.11 9.04 2.38
CA LEU A 62 -1.85 9.39 1.76
C LEU A 62 -1.92 9.14 0.24
N PRO A 63 -1.93 10.20 -0.59
CA PRO A 63 -1.73 10.07 -2.02
C PRO A 63 -0.24 9.84 -2.33
N ILE A 64 0.06 8.76 -3.03
CA ILE A 64 1.39 8.35 -3.47
C ILE A 64 1.44 8.49 -4.98
N ARG A 65 2.27 9.43 -5.45
CA ARG A 65 2.49 9.66 -6.88
C ARG A 65 3.71 8.91 -7.36
N LEU A 66 3.56 8.17 -8.45
CA LEU A 66 4.59 7.30 -8.99
C LEU A 66 4.99 7.76 -10.39
N ASP A 67 6.27 7.58 -10.74
CA ASP A 67 6.80 8.01 -12.03
C ASP A 67 6.25 7.18 -13.21
N LYS A 68 5.79 5.96 -12.93
CA LYS A 68 5.18 4.99 -13.86
C LYS A 68 4.22 4.10 -13.09
N THR A 69 3.24 3.48 -13.76
CA THR A 69 2.35 2.49 -13.16
C THR A 69 3.15 1.30 -12.64
N PRO A 70 3.26 1.11 -11.31
CA PRO A 70 3.86 -0.10 -10.80
C PRO A 70 2.86 -1.26 -10.93
N ASN A 71 3.37 -2.48 -10.86
CA ASN A 71 2.51 -3.61 -10.55
C ASN A 71 2.09 -3.50 -9.08
N VAL A 72 0.80 -3.29 -8.81
CA VAL A 72 0.24 -3.31 -7.45
C VAL A 72 -0.38 -4.67 -7.18
N MET A 73 0.09 -5.33 -6.12
CA MET A 73 -0.48 -6.61 -5.67
C MET A 73 -0.92 -6.47 -4.21
N ILE A 74 -2.19 -6.79 -3.93
CA ILE A 74 -2.75 -6.77 -2.57
C ILE A 74 -2.96 -8.22 -2.13
N LEU A 75 -2.32 -8.60 -1.02
CA LEU A 75 -2.45 -9.92 -0.40
C LEU A 75 -3.10 -9.72 0.98
N ALA A 76 -4.34 -10.18 1.15
CA ALA A 76 -5.06 -10.06 2.41
C ALA A 76 -5.45 -11.43 2.96
N ASP A 77 -5.30 -11.63 4.27
CA ASP A 77 -5.81 -12.83 4.92
C ASP A 77 -7.34 -12.86 4.88
N SER A 78 -7.88 -13.86 4.15
CA SER A 78 -9.31 -14.00 3.93
C SER A 78 -10.11 -14.45 5.15
N THR A 79 -9.45 -14.98 6.19
CA THR A 79 -10.13 -15.52 7.39
C THR A 79 -10.63 -14.45 8.36
N LYS A 80 -10.18 -13.20 8.19
CA LYS A 80 -10.59 -12.00 8.95
C LYS A 80 -11.56 -11.11 8.17
N LEU A 81 -11.93 -11.52 6.96
CA LEU A 81 -12.93 -10.84 6.15
C LEU A 81 -14.31 -11.28 6.63
N GLY A 82 -14.93 -10.51 7.52
CA GLY A 82 -16.40 -10.44 7.52
C GLY A 82 -16.89 -10.01 6.12
N ASP A 83 -18.18 -10.16 5.81
CA ASP A 83 -18.83 -9.85 4.52
C ASP A 83 -18.46 -8.46 3.94
N ILE A 84 -17.26 -8.31 3.37
CA ILE A 84 -16.78 -7.09 2.74
C ILE A 84 -16.67 -7.38 1.25
N PRO A 85 -17.49 -6.73 0.41
CA PRO A 85 -17.58 -7.04 -1.00
C PRO A 85 -16.27 -6.68 -1.71
N TYR A 86 -15.61 -7.68 -2.28
CA TYR A 86 -14.64 -7.47 -3.34
C TYR A 86 -15.34 -6.78 -4.52
N GLN A 87 -14.96 -5.54 -4.83
CA GLN A 87 -15.19 -4.98 -6.17
C GLN A 87 -13.85 -4.75 -6.83
N VAL A 88 -13.45 -5.74 -7.63
CA VAL A 88 -12.34 -5.65 -8.58
C VAL A 88 -12.98 -5.37 -9.95
N PHE A 89 -12.73 -4.19 -10.52
CA PHE A 89 -13.13 -3.87 -11.89
C PHE A 89 -11.89 -3.55 -12.72
N ILE A 90 -11.76 -4.27 -13.85
CA ILE A 90 -10.59 -4.23 -14.72
C ILE A 90 -10.90 -3.47 -16.02
N ASP A 91 -9.97 -2.58 -16.35
CA ASP A 91 -9.54 -2.10 -17.68
C ASP A 91 -10.47 -1.21 -18.49
N VAL A 92 -9.85 -0.45 -19.39
CA VAL A 92 -10.02 -0.31 -20.85
C VAL A 92 -8.98 0.74 -21.28
N SER A 93 -7.84 0.29 -21.76
CA SER A 93 -6.88 1.00 -22.64
C SER A 93 -7.27 2.39 -23.21
N HIS A 94 -6.26 3.27 -23.27
CA HIS A 94 -6.22 4.64 -23.85
C HIS A 94 -6.79 5.76 -22.97
N GLU A 95 -6.14 6.12 -21.84
CA GLU A 95 -6.61 7.17 -20.88
C GLU A 95 -7.65 6.70 -19.86
N LYS A 96 -7.43 5.57 -19.15
CA LYS A 96 -8.44 5.05 -18.21
C LYS A 96 -8.09 5.05 -16.72
N ILE A 97 -9.13 5.42 -15.95
CA ILE A 97 -9.26 5.33 -14.50
C ILE A 97 -9.69 3.90 -14.15
N THR A 98 -8.85 3.19 -13.41
CA THR A 98 -9.16 1.89 -12.79
C THR A 98 -9.31 2.10 -11.30
N ILE A 99 -10.53 2.27 -10.78
CA ILE A 99 -10.79 2.33 -9.33
C ILE A 99 -10.81 0.90 -8.79
N ASN A 100 -9.65 0.42 -8.34
CA ASN A 100 -9.59 -0.74 -7.47
C ASN A 100 -9.61 -0.24 -6.03
N SER A 101 -10.76 -0.38 -5.38
CA SER A 101 -10.93 -0.05 -3.97
C SER A 101 -10.91 -1.31 -3.15
N PHE A 102 -9.93 -1.42 -2.26
CA PHE A 102 -9.88 -2.43 -1.21
C PHE A 102 -10.23 -1.78 0.13
N SER A 103 -10.97 -2.47 0.98
CA SER A 103 -11.32 -2.00 2.33
C SER A 103 -11.43 -3.15 3.31
N GLY A 104 -10.97 -2.98 4.55
CA GLY A 104 -11.18 -3.95 5.62
C GLY A 104 -10.45 -3.60 6.92
N PHE A 105 -10.65 -4.41 7.96
CA PHE A 105 -10.01 -4.22 9.26
C PHE A 105 -8.79 -5.12 9.42
N TYR A 106 -7.63 -4.54 9.73
CA TYR A 106 -6.36 -5.24 9.83
C TYR A 106 -5.51 -4.73 10.98
N ASP A 107 -4.73 -5.62 11.58
CA ASP A 107 -3.77 -5.28 12.64
C ASP A 107 -2.38 -4.99 12.07
N THR A 108 -2.12 -5.47 10.85
CA THR A 108 -0.82 -5.28 10.19
C THR A 108 -0.97 -4.90 8.73
N ILE A 109 -0.08 -4.03 8.28
CA ILE A 109 0.15 -3.73 6.86
C ILE A 109 1.65 -3.81 6.59
N THR A 110 2.03 -4.61 5.60
CA THR A 110 3.40 -4.64 5.07
C THR A 110 3.39 -4.10 3.64
N ILE A 111 4.18 -3.06 3.39
CA ILE A 111 4.38 -2.48 2.07
C ILE A 111 5.77 -2.87 1.59
N VAL A 112 5.85 -3.67 0.54
CA VAL A 112 7.11 -4.05 -0.11
C VAL A 112 7.24 -3.27 -1.42
N LEU A 113 8.35 -2.53 -1.51
CA LEU A 113 8.77 -1.77 -2.66
C LEU A 113 9.88 -2.54 -3.37
N GLU A 114 9.60 -3.05 -4.57
CA GLU A 114 10.63 -3.68 -5.39
C GLU A 114 11.23 -2.67 -6.37
N LYS A 115 12.55 -2.69 -6.50
CA LYS A 115 13.32 -1.83 -7.39
C LYS A 115 13.67 -2.58 -8.69
N ASP A 116 13.72 -1.87 -9.81
CA ASP A 116 14.35 -2.36 -11.05
C ASP A 116 15.86 -2.10 -11.04
N SER A 117 16.56 -2.51 -12.11
CA SER A 117 18.01 -2.33 -12.27
C SER A 117 18.45 -0.85 -12.33
N GLU A 118 17.53 0.09 -12.50
CA GLU A 118 17.77 1.54 -12.47
C GLU A 118 17.45 2.15 -11.09
N ASN A 119 17.22 1.31 -10.08
CA ASN A 119 16.77 1.70 -8.74
C ASN A 119 15.46 2.50 -8.75
N LYS A 120 14.55 2.25 -9.71
CA LYS A 120 13.20 2.82 -9.73
C LYS A 120 12.21 1.79 -9.20
N PHE A 121 11.18 2.24 -8.48
CA PHE A 121 10.13 1.32 -8.00
C PHE A 121 9.37 0.72 -9.19
N LYS A 122 9.35 -0.61 -9.25
CA LYS A 122 8.66 -1.39 -10.29
C LYS A 122 7.39 -2.09 -9.78
N SER A 123 7.35 -2.41 -8.49
CA SER A 123 6.25 -3.14 -7.87
C SER A 123 5.96 -2.61 -6.48
N PHE A 124 4.68 -2.56 -6.13
CA PHE A 124 4.16 -2.29 -4.79
C PHE A 124 3.36 -3.50 -4.34
N ILE A 125 3.87 -4.23 -3.35
CA ILE A 125 3.18 -5.39 -2.80
C ILE A 125 2.68 -4.98 -1.40
N ILE A 126 1.36 -4.96 -1.22
CA ILE A 126 0.73 -4.63 0.05
C ILE A 126 0.18 -5.92 0.65
N LYS A 127 0.69 -6.32 1.81
CA LYS A 127 0.22 -7.46 2.58
C LYS A 127 -0.56 -6.96 3.78
N LEU A 128 -1.75 -7.51 4.01
CA LEU A 128 -2.64 -7.13 5.10
C LEU A 128 -2.90 -8.35 5.98
N GLY A 129 -2.67 -8.22 7.28
CA GLY A 129 -2.78 -9.32 8.24
C GLY A 129 -3.51 -8.92 9.52
N GLY A 130 -3.85 -9.91 10.33
CA GLY A 130 -4.43 -9.73 11.65
C GLY A 130 -3.89 -10.75 12.66
N ILE A 131 -3.70 -10.35 13.91
CA ILE A 131 -3.36 -11.25 15.03
C ILE A 131 -4.68 -11.67 15.69
N LEU A 132 -4.87 -12.96 15.93
CA LEU A 132 -6.02 -13.49 16.70
C LEU A 132 -5.93 -13.11 18.17
#